data_AF-A0AAV4C7T8-F1
#
_entry.id   AF-A0AAV4C7T8-F1
#
_cell.length_a   1.000
_cell.length_b   1.000
_cell.length_c   1.000
_cell.angle_alpha   90.00
_cell.angle_beta   90.00
_cell.angle_gamma   90.00
#
_symmetry.space_group_name_H-M   'P 1'
#
loop_
_entity.id
_entity.type
_entity.pdbx_description
1 polymer ?
#
loop_
_entity_poly.entity_id
_entity_poly.type
_entity_poly.pdbx_seq_one_letter_code
_entity_poly.pdbx_strand_id
1 'polypeptide(L)'
;MLFKSLLPHVKLIPPHKKLRFQRRIHAVVEEFAYLEQRPLDEEFCKMAQCEEEKKFLLELIDMYRSLPALWQIKSKEYSDRQKKDSAYETLLLKYREHYKEGTKDELKKKLTALRTKFRKELKKINDSQKSGAGTAEVYESSQWCFDALLFPVEQETPAPSTSTIQLSQRDTTQEVSDLSF
;
A
#
# COMPACT_ATOMS: atom_id res chain seq x y z
N MET A 1 39.94 21.39 16.44
CA MET A 1 41.22 20.77 16.06
C MET A 1 41.20 19.23 16.13
N LEU A 2 40.07 18.56 15.86
CA LEU A 2 39.98 17.08 15.85
C LEU A 2 39.58 16.52 14.47
N PHE A 3 38.66 17.16 13.76
CA PHE A 3 38.25 16.72 12.41
C PHE A 3 39.32 16.96 11.34
N LYS A 4 40.12 18.03 11.47
CA LYS A 4 41.23 18.31 10.53
C LYS A 4 42.34 17.24 10.61
N SER A 5 42.62 16.71 11.81
CA SER A 5 43.58 15.61 12.00
C SER A 5 43.03 14.25 11.58
N LEU A 6 41.71 14.06 11.63
CA LEU A 6 41.07 12.82 11.19
C LEU A 6 40.93 12.72 9.66
N LEU A 7 40.79 13.86 8.97
CA LEU A 7 40.56 13.95 7.53
C LEU A 7 41.51 13.10 6.64
N PRO A 8 42.85 13.08 6.84
CA PRO A 8 43.73 12.22 6.05
C PRO A 8 43.41 10.73 6.20
N HIS A 9 42.95 10.29 7.39
CA HIS A 9 42.59 8.89 7.64
C HIS A 9 41.22 8.53 7.07
N VAL A 10 40.26 9.45 7.08
CA VAL A 10 38.92 9.24 6.49
C VAL A 10 39.00 9.00 4.98
N LYS A 11 39.97 9.63 4.31
CA LYS A 11 40.20 9.43 2.86
C LYS A 11 40.68 8.02 2.51
N LEU A 12 41.23 7.27 3.47
CA LEU A 12 41.71 5.90 3.27
C LEU A 12 40.59 4.85 3.46
N ILE A 13 39.39 5.26 3.87
CA ILE A 13 38.29 4.34 4.14
C ILE A 13 37.67 3.84 2.83
N PRO A 14 37.59 2.51 2.60
CA PRO A 14 36.96 1.96 1.41
C PRO A 14 35.48 2.39 1.28
N PRO A 15 34.97 2.62 0.05
CA PRO A 15 33.62 3.12 -0.17
C PRO A 15 32.52 2.31 0.55
N HIS A 16 32.62 0.98 0.52
CA HIS A 16 31.68 0.07 1.17
C HIS A 16 31.71 0.14 2.71
N LYS A 17 32.80 0.62 3.31
CA LYS A 17 32.91 0.85 4.77
C LYS A 17 32.56 2.27 5.18
N LYS A 18 32.48 3.21 4.21
CA LYS A 18 32.26 4.63 4.45
C LYS A 18 30.93 4.90 5.13
N LEU A 19 29.86 4.21 4.71
CA LEU A 19 28.54 4.33 5.32
C LEU A 19 28.53 3.86 6.78
N ARG A 20 29.15 2.71 7.08
CA ARG A 20 29.26 2.20 8.46
C ARG A 20 30.11 3.12 9.33
N PHE A 21 31.21 3.62 8.79
CA PHE A 21 32.06 4.60 9.47
C PHE A 21 31.29 5.89 9.78
N GLN A 22 30.60 6.45 8.79
CA GLN A 22 29.79 7.65 8.93
C GLN A 22 28.71 7.48 10.00
N ARG A 23 27.99 6.36 10.02
CA ARG A 23 26.99 6.05 11.05
C ARG A 23 27.59 6.01 12.47
N ARG A 24 28.76 5.40 12.63
CA ARG A 24 29.44 5.33 13.94
C ARG A 24 29.95 6.68 14.41
N ILE A 25 30.53 7.48 13.51
CA ILE A 25 30.95 8.84 13.83
C ILE A 25 29.74 9.70 14.17
N HIS A 26 28.66 9.60 13.40
CA HIS A 26 27.41 10.29 13.70
C HIS A 26 26.90 9.92 15.10
N ALA A 27 26.82 8.63 15.44
CA ALA A 27 26.38 8.19 16.75
C ALA A 27 27.23 8.74 17.91
N VAL A 28 28.56 8.80 17.75
CA VAL A 28 29.45 9.39 18.76
C VAL A 28 29.26 10.92 18.83
N VAL A 29 29.14 11.60 17.69
CA VAL A 29 28.86 13.04 17.69
C VAL A 29 27.49 13.30 18.32
N GLU A 30 26.51 12.45 18.08
CA GLU A 30 25.17 12.51 18.68
C GLU A 30 25.22 12.34 20.20
N GLU A 31 25.95 11.35 20.67
CA GLU A 31 26.17 11.08 22.09
C GLU A 31 26.83 12.26 22.82
N PHE A 32 27.88 12.85 22.24
CA PHE A 32 28.72 13.84 22.95
C PHE A 32 28.44 15.30 22.59
N ALA A 33 27.78 15.58 21.46
CA ALA A 33 27.50 16.94 21.03
C ALA A 33 26.01 17.30 21.03
N TYR A 34 25.12 16.30 20.98
CA TYR A 34 23.67 16.55 20.81
C TYR A 34 22.79 16.02 21.97
N LEU A 35 23.28 15.14 22.86
CA LEU A 35 22.46 14.63 23.99
C LEU A 35 22.19 15.66 25.11
N GLU A 36 23.12 16.59 25.39
CA GLU A 36 22.95 17.58 26.49
C GLU A 36 22.38 18.93 26.04
N GLN A 37 22.20 19.14 24.73
CA GLN A 37 21.61 20.35 24.15
C GLN A 37 20.50 20.02 23.15
N ARG A 38 19.69 19.02 23.43
CA ARG A 38 18.47 18.78 22.65
C ARG A 38 17.37 19.73 23.16
N PRO A 39 17.12 20.91 22.57
CA PRO A 39 15.78 21.46 22.69
C PRO A 39 14.84 20.41 22.10
N LEU A 40 13.69 20.13 22.72
CA LEU A 40 12.64 19.29 22.13
C LEU A 40 12.29 19.84 20.74
N ASP A 41 12.97 19.32 19.74
CA ASP A 41 13.10 19.89 18.43
C ASP A 41 11.88 19.46 17.61
N GLU A 42 11.16 20.45 17.06
CA GLU A 42 9.95 20.28 16.25
C GLU A 42 10.04 19.16 15.20
N GLU A 43 11.23 18.78 14.75
CA GLU A 43 11.48 17.70 13.80
C GLU A 43 11.22 16.30 14.36
N PHE A 44 11.58 16.03 15.63
CA PHE A 44 11.28 14.73 16.26
C PHE A 44 9.77 14.60 16.54
N CYS A 45 9.15 15.71 16.91
CA CYS A 45 7.70 15.81 17.06
C CYS A 45 6.99 15.67 15.70
N LYS A 46 7.49 16.30 14.63
CA LYS A 46 6.98 16.14 13.25
C LYS A 46 7.13 14.71 12.73
N MET A 47 8.22 14.03 13.06
CA MET A 47 8.44 12.65 12.62
C MET A 47 7.56 11.65 13.37
N ALA A 48 7.40 11.83 14.68
CA ALA A 48 6.45 11.05 15.47
C ALA A 48 4.98 11.33 15.08
N GLN A 49 4.63 12.60 14.82
CA GLN A 49 3.31 13.01 14.33
C GLN A 49 3.00 12.42 12.96
N CYS A 50 3.98 12.37 12.06
CA CYS A 50 3.80 11.73 10.75
C CYS A 50 3.56 10.23 10.88
N GLU A 51 4.21 9.56 11.84
CA GLU A 51 4.03 8.11 12.04
C GLU A 51 2.68 7.78 12.70
N GLU A 52 2.25 8.59 13.67
CA GLU A 52 0.93 8.45 14.28
C GLU A 52 -0.20 8.73 13.27
N GLU A 53 -0.07 9.78 12.44
CA GLU A 53 -1.02 10.06 11.36
C GLU A 53 -1.07 8.89 10.36
N LYS A 54 0.07 8.31 9.97
CA LYS A 54 0.10 7.13 9.09
C LYS A 54 -0.66 5.96 9.70
N LYS A 55 -0.38 5.62 10.96
CA LYS A 55 -1.06 4.52 11.67
C LYS A 55 -2.57 4.76 11.72
N PHE A 56 -2.98 5.97 12.08
CA PHE A 56 -4.38 6.36 12.08
C PHE A 56 -5.03 6.19 10.70
N LEU A 57 -4.37 6.64 9.64
CA LEU A 57 -4.88 6.52 8.29
C LEU A 57 -4.92 5.07 7.80
N LEU A 58 -4.00 4.19 8.24
CA LEU A 58 -4.10 2.75 7.98
C LEU A 58 -5.37 2.17 8.61
N GLU A 59 -5.63 2.47 9.88
CA GLU A 59 -6.86 2.03 10.56
C GLU A 59 -8.13 2.58 9.87
N LEU A 60 -8.08 3.83 9.41
CA LEU A 60 -9.17 4.45 8.65
C LEU A 60 -9.39 3.73 7.31
N ILE A 61 -8.31 3.34 6.61
CA ILE A 61 -8.38 2.59 5.35
C ILE A 61 -8.93 1.18 5.60
N ASP A 62 -8.54 0.52 6.68
CA ASP A 62 -9.05 -0.81 7.04
C ASP A 62 -10.56 -0.74 7.36
N MET A 63 -10.99 0.27 8.09
CA MET A 63 -12.42 0.52 8.30
C MET A 63 -13.13 0.80 6.97
N TYR A 64 -12.55 1.63 6.09
CA TYR A 64 -13.08 1.87 4.75
C TYR A 64 -13.22 0.59 3.91
N ARG A 65 -12.25 -0.34 4.00
CA ARG A 65 -12.28 -1.64 3.33
C ARG A 65 -13.48 -2.48 3.79
N SER A 66 -13.86 -2.42 5.06
CA SER A 66 -15.04 -3.12 5.60
C SER A 66 -16.39 -2.55 5.16
N LEU A 67 -16.41 -1.40 4.46
CA LEU A 67 -17.63 -0.68 4.05
C LEU A 67 -17.88 -0.78 2.52
N PRO A 68 -18.37 -1.92 2.00
CA PRO A 68 -18.51 -2.16 0.56
C PRO A 68 -19.44 -1.17 -0.14
N ALA A 69 -20.41 -0.59 0.58
CA ALA A 69 -21.25 0.49 0.08
C ALA A 69 -20.45 1.69 -0.49
N LEU A 70 -19.21 1.91 -0.03
CA LEU A 70 -18.39 3.05 -0.43
C LEU A 70 -17.45 2.79 -1.62
N TRP A 71 -17.14 1.53 -1.92
CA TRP A 71 -16.09 1.20 -2.88
C TRP A 71 -16.38 0.02 -3.80
N GLN A 72 -17.24 -0.91 -3.40
CA GLN A 72 -17.48 -2.14 -4.15
C GLN A 72 -18.62 -1.95 -5.17
N ILE A 73 -18.27 -1.49 -6.38
CA ILE A 73 -19.22 -1.16 -7.45
C ILE A 73 -20.17 -2.33 -7.79
N LYS A 74 -19.66 -3.57 -7.73
CA LYS A 74 -20.44 -4.78 -8.01
C LYS A 74 -21.41 -5.18 -6.88
N SER A 75 -21.34 -4.55 -5.71
CA SER A 75 -22.23 -4.82 -4.58
C SER A 75 -23.54 -4.05 -4.73
N LYS A 76 -24.66 -4.68 -4.36
CA LYS A 76 -25.98 -4.02 -4.28
C LYS A 76 -25.99 -2.80 -3.36
N GLU A 77 -25.11 -2.79 -2.37
CA GLU A 77 -25.00 -1.72 -1.37
C GLU A 77 -24.40 -0.45 -1.94
N TYR A 78 -23.62 -0.55 -3.03
CA TYR A 78 -23.00 0.61 -3.65
C TYR A 78 -24.02 1.55 -4.32
N SER A 79 -25.13 1.00 -4.81
CA SER A 79 -26.25 1.77 -5.35
C SER A 79 -27.20 2.32 -4.26
N ASP A 80 -27.11 1.80 -3.03
CA ASP A 80 -28.00 2.19 -1.94
C ASP A 80 -27.50 3.49 -1.26
N ARG A 81 -28.27 4.57 -1.43
CA ARG A 81 -27.94 5.88 -0.86
C ARG A 81 -27.93 5.88 0.65
N GLN A 82 -28.88 5.20 1.30
CA GLN A 82 -28.99 5.18 2.76
C GLN A 82 -27.82 4.40 3.37
N LYS A 83 -27.44 3.26 2.78
CA LYS A 83 -26.26 2.51 3.20
C LYS A 83 -24.97 3.30 3.00
N LYS A 84 -24.84 4.03 1.89
CA LYS A 84 -23.71 4.94 1.66
C LYS A 84 -23.62 6.03 2.72
N ASP A 85 -24.74 6.68 3.01
CA ASP A 85 -24.76 7.75 3.99
C ASP A 85 -24.39 7.22 5.38
N SER A 86 -24.96 6.08 5.79
CA SER A 86 -24.62 5.40 7.06
C SER A 86 -23.15 4.98 7.12
N ALA A 87 -22.61 4.38 6.06
CA ALA A 87 -21.21 3.98 6.00
C ALA A 87 -20.25 5.18 6.14
N TYR A 88 -20.57 6.31 5.51
CA TYR A 88 -19.78 7.53 5.71
C TYR A 88 -19.92 8.12 7.12
N GLU A 89 -21.07 8.01 7.79
CA GLU A 89 -21.20 8.43 9.18
C GLU A 89 -20.31 7.58 10.11
N THR A 90 -20.32 6.26 9.93
CA THR A 90 -19.42 5.35 10.66
C THR A 90 -17.96 5.73 10.48
N LEU A 91 -17.56 5.98 9.23
CA LEU A 91 -16.19 6.36 8.91
C LEU A 91 -15.83 7.76 9.42
N LEU A 92 -16.80 8.68 9.48
CA LEU A 92 -16.63 10.03 10.03
C LEU A 92 -16.38 10.01 11.54
N LEU A 93 -17.02 9.10 12.28
CA LEU A 93 -16.74 8.92 13.71
C LEU A 93 -15.26 8.57 13.94
N LYS A 94 -14.73 7.61 13.17
CA LYS A 94 -13.29 7.27 13.22
C LYS A 94 -12.43 8.46 12.78
N TYR A 95 -12.82 9.18 11.72
CA TYR A 95 -12.09 10.36 11.24
C TYR A 95 -11.93 11.43 12.33
N ARG A 96 -12.96 11.62 13.16
CA ARG A 96 -12.98 12.62 14.23
C ARG A 96 -12.14 12.29 15.45
N GLU A 97 -11.69 11.04 15.60
CA GLU A 97 -10.72 10.69 16.65
C GLU A 97 -9.40 11.47 16.50
N HIS A 98 -8.98 11.71 15.25
CA HIS A 98 -7.77 12.46 14.94
C HIS A 98 -8.07 13.91 14.50
N TYR A 99 -9.14 14.13 13.71
CA TYR A 99 -9.55 15.44 13.23
C TYR A 99 -10.87 15.86 13.89
N LYS A 100 -10.80 16.41 15.10
CA LYS A 100 -11.96 16.66 15.99
C LYS A 100 -13.14 17.39 15.32
N GLU A 101 -12.86 18.37 14.46
CA GLU A 101 -13.87 19.17 13.74
C GLU A 101 -14.11 18.67 12.30
N GLY A 102 -13.63 17.46 11.99
CA GLY A 102 -13.68 16.87 10.67
C GLY A 102 -15.11 16.79 10.13
N THR A 103 -15.27 17.21 8.88
CA THR A 103 -16.54 17.13 8.14
C THR A 103 -16.57 15.92 7.20
N LYS A 104 -17.79 15.50 6.83
CA LYS A 104 -18.00 14.43 5.83
C LYS A 104 -17.31 14.75 4.49
N ASP A 105 -17.25 16.03 4.13
CA ASP A 105 -16.64 16.48 2.89
C ASP A 105 -15.11 16.45 2.95
N GLU A 106 -14.51 16.79 4.09
CA GLU A 106 -13.06 16.64 4.31
C GLU A 106 -12.65 15.17 4.29
N LEU A 107 -13.42 14.29 4.94
CA LEU A 107 -13.21 12.85 4.87
C LEU A 107 -13.23 12.36 3.41
N LYS A 108 -14.26 12.73 2.64
CA LYS A 108 -14.35 12.38 1.21
C LYS A 108 -13.17 12.91 0.41
N LYS A 109 -12.74 14.14 0.65
CA LYS A 109 -11.55 14.74 0.02
C LYS A 109 -10.29 13.96 0.36
N LYS A 110 -10.07 13.61 1.63
CA LYS A 110 -8.92 12.83 2.10
C LYS A 110 -8.90 11.44 1.46
N LEU A 111 -10.03 10.72 1.45
CA LEU A 111 -10.16 9.42 0.77
C LEU A 111 -9.90 9.53 -0.74
N THR A 112 -10.41 10.57 -1.38
CA THR A 112 -10.18 10.81 -2.82
C THR A 112 -8.70 11.06 -3.11
N ALA A 113 -8.02 11.85 -2.27
CA ALA A 113 -6.59 12.10 -2.38
C ALA A 113 -5.78 10.80 -2.21
N LEU A 114 -6.10 9.99 -1.19
CA LEU A 114 -5.47 8.69 -0.95
C LEU A 114 -5.63 7.75 -2.16
N ARG A 115 -6.87 7.59 -2.66
CA ARG A 115 -7.16 6.77 -3.84
C ARG A 115 -6.44 7.25 -5.10
N THR A 116 -6.35 8.58 -5.28
CA THR A 116 -5.64 9.18 -6.43
C THR A 116 -4.15 8.90 -6.36
N LYS A 117 -3.55 9.03 -5.18
CA LYS A 117 -2.14 8.70 -4.94
C LYS A 117 -1.87 7.21 -5.23
N PHE A 118 -2.70 6.33 -4.69
CA PHE A 118 -2.63 4.89 -4.96
C PHE A 118 -2.71 4.57 -6.46
N ARG A 119 -3.67 5.12 -7.20
CA ARG A 119 -3.80 4.87 -8.65
C ARG A 119 -2.59 5.34 -9.45
N LYS A 120 -1.99 6.47 -9.09
CA LYS A 120 -0.76 6.96 -9.73
C LYS A 120 0.40 6.00 -9.50
N GLU A 121 0.52 5.46 -8.29
CA GLU A 121 1.55 4.50 -7.94
C GLU A 121 1.34 3.16 -8.65
N LEU A 122 0.10 2.64 -8.65
CA LEU A 122 -0.25 1.43 -9.40
C LEU A 122 0.05 1.55 -10.89
N LYS A 123 -0.20 2.74 -11.48
CA LYS A 123 0.15 3.02 -12.87
C LYS A 123 1.66 2.89 -13.12
N LYS A 124 2.50 3.45 -12.25
CA LYS A 124 3.98 3.33 -12.37
C LYS A 124 4.43 1.87 -12.34
N ILE A 125 3.86 1.07 -11.43
CA ILE A 125 4.16 -0.36 -11.32
C ILE A 125 3.79 -1.08 -12.62
N ASN A 126 2.57 -0.88 -13.11
CA ASN A 126 2.10 -1.52 -14.35
C ASN A 126 2.89 -1.08 -15.60
N ASP A 127 3.25 0.20 -15.69
CA ASP A 127 4.05 0.75 -16.79
C ASP A 127 5.48 0.15 -16.78
N SER A 128 6.05 -0.10 -15.59
CA SER A 128 7.35 -0.78 -15.46
C SER A 128 7.30 -2.24 -15.95
N GLN A 129 6.21 -2.96 -15.69
CA GLN A 129 6.05 -4.36 -16.11
C GLN A 129 5.86 -4.50 -17.64
N LYS A 130 5.17 -3.55 -18.28
CA LYS A 130 4.87 -3.61 -19.72
C LYS A 130 6.04 -3.26 -20.64
N SER A 131 7.06 -2.58 -20.12
CA SER A 131 8.11 -1.98 -20.94
C SER A 131 9.14 -2.97 -21.48
N GLY A 132 9.00 -4.29 -21.24
CA GLY A 132 9.77 -5.34 -21.92
C GLY A 132 11.30 -5.25 -21.78
N ALA A 133 11.80 -4.43 -20.86
CA ALA A 133 13.22 -4.25 -20.63
C ALA A 133 13.71 -5.39 -19.74
N GLY A 134 14.49 -6.29 -20.33
CA GLY A 134 15.09 -7.42 -19.62
C GLY A 134 15.80 -6.97 -18.34
N THR A 135 15.44 -7.59 -17.22
CA THR A 135 16.28 -7.69 -16.00
C THR A 135 16.69 -6.41 -15.26
N ALA A 136 16.09 -5.24 -15.50
CA ALA A 136 16.38 -4.03 -14.72
C ALA A 136 15.12 -3.42 -14.07
N GLU A 137 14.98 -3.67 -12.77
CA GLU A 137 14.11 -3.00 -11.79
C GLU A 137 12.61 -2.91 -12.11
N VAL A 138 11.85 -3.94 -11.72
CA VAL A 138 10.40 -3.80 -11.51
C VAL A 138 10.20 -2.75 -10.41
N TYR A 139 9.42 -1.70 -10.72
CA TYR A 139 9.15 -0.64 -9.73
C TYR A 139 8.28 -1.20 -8.60
N GLU A 140 8.80 -1.22 -7.38
CA GLU A 140 8.04 -1.51 -6.17
C GLU A 140 7.60 -0.20 -5.50
N SER A 141 6.32 -0.10 -5.11
CA SER A 141 5.82 1.13 -4.49
C SER A 141 6.37 1.28 -3.08
N SER A 142 7.02 2.41 -2.80
CA SER A 142 7.49 2.79 -1.46
C SER A 142 6.38 3.44 -0.60
N GLN A 143 5.12 3.43 -1.04
CA GLN A 143 4.04 4.08 -0.29
C GLN A 143 3.54 3.20 0.86
N TRP A 144 3.62 3.71 2.08
CA TRP A 144 3.21 3.03 3.31
C TRP A 144 1.76 2.54 3.36
N CYS A 145 0.85 3.09 2.54
CA CYS A 145 -0.56 2.67 2.45
C CYS A 145 -0.89 1.92 1.16
N PHE A 146 0.10 1.53 0.36
CA PHE A 146 -0.15 0.90 -0.93
C PHE A 146 -0.93 -0.41 -0.78
N ASP A 147 -0.44 -1.31 0.08
CA ASP A 147 -1.04 -2.64 0.29
C ASP A 147 -2.45 -2.54 0.88
N ALA A 148 -2.66 -1.62 1.82
CA ALA A 148 -3.96 -1.39 2.44
C ALA A 148 -5.04 -0.92 1.44
N LEU A 149 -4.65 -0.35 0.30
CA LEU A 149 -5.55 0.13 -0.75
C LEU A 149 -5.64 -0.82 -1.96
N LEU A 150 -5.07 -2.03 -1.89
CA LEU A 150 -5.04 -2.99 -3.00
C LEU A 150 -6.39 -3.70 -3.23
N PHE A 151 -7.21 -3.82 -2.19
CA PHE A 151 -8.48 -4.57 -2.19
C PHE A 151 -9.46 -4.23 -3.34
N PRO A 152 -9.57 -3.00 -3.88
CA PRO A 152 -10.43 -2.74 -5.02
C PRO A 152 -9.94 -3.41 -6.31
N VAL A 153 -8.62 -3.57 -6.46
CA VAL A 153 -7.96 -4.12 -7.65
C VAL A 153 -8.00 -5.64 -7.64
N GLU A 154 -7.87 -6.26 -6.46
CA GLU A 154 -7.98 -7.72 -6.29
C GLU A 154 -9.31 -8.26 -6.86
N GLN A 155 -10.40 -7.49 -6.75
CA GLN A 155 -11.73 -7.86 -7.27
C GLN A 155 -11.89 -7.71 -8.81
N GLU A 156 -10.94 -7.06 -9.49
CA GLU A 156 -10.93 -6.89 -10.94
C GLU A 156 -10.15 -8.01 -11.65
N THR A 157 -9.37 -8.81 -10.91
CA THR A 157 -8.70 -9.98 -11.49
C THR A 157 -9.73 -11.04 -11.89
N PRO A 158 -9.76 -11.47 -13.17
CA PRO A 158 -10.53 -12.64 -13.56
C PRO A 158 -9.98 -13.85 -12.80
N ALA A 159 -10.86 -14.65 -12.19
CA ALA A 159 -10.46 -15.95 -11.66
C ALA A 159 -9.69 -16.75 -12.74
N PRO A 160 -8.64 -17.51 -12.38
CA PRO A 160 -7.92 -18.32 -13.34
C PRO A 160 -8.91 -19.22 -14.06
N SER A 161 -8.90 -19.16 -15.39
CA SER A 161 -9.83 -19.89 -16.24
C SER A 161 -9.64 -21.39 -16.00
N THR A 162 -10.54 -22.02 -15.24
CA THR A 162 -10.67 -23.48 -15.23
C THR A 162 -11.13 -23.90 -16.63
N SER A 163 -10.18 -24.30 -17.46
CA SER A 163 -10.44 -24.90 -18.77
C SER A 163 -11.23 -26.18 -18.56
N THR A 164 -12.56 -26.09 -18.66
CA THR A 164 -13.43 -27.25 -18.74
C THR A 164 -13.37 -27.73 -20.20
N ILE A 165 -12.38 -28.55 -20.51
CA ILE A 165 -12.40 -29.33 -21.75
C ILE A 165 -13.50 -30.39 -21.56
N GLN A 166 -14.71 -30.05 -21.99
CA GLN A 166 -15.72 -31.06 -22.31
C GLN A 166 -15.27 -31.76 -23.60
N LEU A 167 -14.77 -32.99 -23.47
CA LEU A 167 -14.58 -33.86 -24.61
C LEU A 167 -15.88 -34.66 -24.82
N SER A 168 -16.73 -34.17 -25.72
CA SER A 168 -17.85 -34.94 -26.27
C SER A 168 -17.42 -35.59 -27.58
N GLN A 169 -17.32 -36.92 -27.60
CA GLN A 169 -17.41 -37.75 -28.82
C GLN A 169 -18.11 -39.06 -28.42
N ARG A 170 -19.40 -39.20 -28.73
CA ARG A 170 -20.03 -39.67 -29.99
C ARG A 170 -20.07 -41.20 -30.10
N ASP A 171 -21.31 -41.66 -30.22
CA ASP A 171 -21.83 -42.89 -30.83
C ASP A 171 -20.84 -43.87 -31.46
N THR A 172 -21.03 -45.14 -31.12
CA THR A 172 -20.87 -46.22 -32.08
C THR A 172 -22.08 -47.13 -31.98
N THR A 173 -23.00 -46.96 -32.93
CA THR A 173 -24.07 -47.90 -33.24
C THR A 173 -23.45 -49.13 -33.91
N GLN A 174 -23.74 -50.32 -33.40
CA GLN A 174 -23.74 -51.54 -34.20
C GLN A 174 -24.75 -52.54 -33.61
N GLU A 175 -25.88 -52.69 -34.32
CA GLU A 175 -26.70 -53.91 -34.33
C GLU A 175 -25.80 -55.14 -34.61
N VAL A 176 -26.08 -56.32 -34.04
CA VAL A 176 -26.79 -57.43 -34.73
C VAL A 176 -27.29 -58.49 -33.72
N SER A 177 -28.45 -59.06 -34.08
CA SER A 177 -28.94 -60.45 -33.91
C SER A 177 -29.42 -60.98 -32.56
N ASP A 178 -30.74 -61.24 -32.54
CA ASP A 178 -31.42 -62.51 -32.23
C ASP A 178 -30.95 -63.34 -31.01
N LEU A 179 -31.89 -63.59 -30.08
CA LEU A 179 -32.61 -64.88 -30.02
C LEU A 179 -33.70 -64.87 -28.92
N SER A 180 -34.82 -65.48 -29.29
CA SER A 180 -35.96 -65.97 -28.47
C SER A 180 -35.54 -66.53 -27.10
N PHE A 181 -36.31 -66.36 -26.02
CA PHE A 181 -37.64 -66.93 -25.77
C PHE A 181 -38.28 -66.24 -24.55
#